data_AF-A0A3D3E1J5-F1
#
_entry.id   AF-A0A3D3E1J5-F1
#
_cell.length_a   1.000
_cell.length_b   1.000
_cell.length_c   1.000
_cell.angle_alpha   90.00
_cell.angle_beta   90.00
_cell.angle_gamma   90.00
#
_symmetry.space_group_name_H-M   'P 1'
#
loop_
_entity.id
_entity.type
_entity.pdbx_description
1 polymer ?
#
loop_
_entity_poly.entity_id
_entity_poly.type
_entity_poly.pdbx_seq_one_letter_code
_entity_poly.pdbx_strand_id
1 'polypeptide(L)' 'HFDPGTQGEHKISRGFEPTICHSQHWIAHPEFSHAINEFLTEEKLDIQHYAAQATEHLPFKINTTI' A
#
# COMPACT_ATOMS: atom_id res chain seq x y z
N HIS A 1 -16.15 -10.99 18.38
CA HIS A 1 -15.62 -9.62 18.26
C HIS A 1 -14.45 -9.69 17.29
N PHE A 2 -14.51 -8.96 16.17
CA PHE A 2 -13.47 -8.95 15.15
C PHE A 2 -12.58 -7.73 15.41
N ASP A 3 -11.32 -7.97 15.78
CA ASP A 3 -10.31 -6.93 15.93
C ASP A 3 -9.41 -6.96 14.70
N PRO A 4 -9.50 -5.95 13.80
CA PRO A 4 -8.70 -5.95 12.59
C PRO A 4 -7.20 -5.87 12.88
N GLY A 5 -6.79 -5.39 14.06
CA GLY A 5 -5.39 -5.19 14.43
C GLY A 5 -4.70 -4.09 13.62
N THR A 6 -3.61 -3.54 14.19
CA THR A 6 -2.80 -2.44 13.64
C THR A 6 -1.65 -2.89 12.73
N GLN A 7 -1.38 -4.20 12.65
CA GLN A 7 -0.29 -4.75 11.83
C GLN A 7 -0.82 -5.27 10.49
N GLY A 8 -0.50 -4.56 9.40
CA GLY A 8 -1.02 -4.81 8.05
C GLY A 8 -0.67 -6.19 7.48
N GLU A 9 0.57 -6.65 7.65
CA GLU A 9 1.05 -7.91 7.04
C GLU A 9 0.30 -9.14 7.55
N HIS A 10 -0.06 -9.15 8.84
CA HIS A 10 -0.89 -10.21 9.44
C HIS A 10 -2.35 -10.22 8.90
N LYS A 11 -2.75 -9.23 8.11
CA LYS A 11 -4.05 -9.22 7.41
C LYS A 11 -3.97 -9.98 6.09
N ILE A 12 -2.82 -9.98 5.40
CA ILE A 12 -2.67 -10.63 4.09
C ILE A 12 -2.93 -12.14 4.20
N SER A 13 -2.31 -12.80 5.19
CA SER A 13 -2.50 -14.25 5.43
C SER A 13 -3.94 -14.62 5.82
N ARG A 14 -4.74 -13.66 6.27
CA ARG A 14 -6.17 -13.81 6.56
C ARG A 14 -7.06 -13.51 5.34
N GLY A 15 -6.48 -13.23 4.18
CA GLY A 15 -7.19 -12.98 2.94
C GLY A 15 -7.58 -11.52 2.70
N PHE A 16 -7.00 -10.57 3.44
CA PHE A 16 -7.19 -9.14 3.13
C PHE A 16 -6.24 -8.72 2.01
N GLU A 17 -6.82 -8.35 0.88
CA GLU A 17 -6.09 -7.88 -0.30
C GLU A 17 -5.53 -6.46 -0.10
N PRO A 18 -4.28 -6.18 -0.48
CA PRO A 18 -3.75 -4.82 -0.47
C PRO A 18 -4.51 -3.94 -1.47
N THR A 19 -4.78 -2.70 -1.10
CA THR A 19 -5.39 -1.71 -2.00
C THR A 19 -4.63 -0.41 -1.90
N ILE A 20 -4.38 0.23 -3.03
CA ILE A 20 -3.75 1.54 -3.07
C ILE A 20 -4.72 2.59 -2.51
N CYS A 21 -4.29 3.28 -1.46
CA CYS A 21 -5.03 4.36 -0.85
C CYS A 21 -4.45 5.71 -1.28
N HIS A 22 -5.33 6.66 -1.58
CA HIS A 22 -4.94 8.03 -1.90
C HIS A 22 -5.39 8.97 -0.79
N SER A 23 -4.56 9.96 -0.50
CA SER A 23 -4.88 11.03 0.43
C SER A 23 -4.43 12.36 -0.15
N GLN A 24 -5.04 13.46 0.32
CA GLN A 24 -4.72 14.80 -0.14
C GLN A 24 -4.37 15.66 1.06
N HIS A 25 -3.22 16.31 1.00
CA HIS A 25 -2.69 17.13 2.08
C HIS A 25 -2.32 18.49 1.56
N TRP A 26 -2.75 19.55 2.26
CA TRP A 26 -2.27 20.89 2.00
C TRP A 26 -1.03 21.16 2.83
N ILE A 27 0.06 21.54 2.17
CA ILE A 27 1.33 21.86 2.80
C ILE A 27 1.57 23.37 2.64
N ALA A 28 1.47 24.11 3.74
CA ALA A 28 1.55 25.57 3.72
C ALA A 28 2.96 26.10 3.40
N HIS A 29 4.01 25.39 3.84
CA HIS A 29 5.39 25.83 3.66
C HIS A 29 5.94 25.34 2.29
N PRO A 30 6.38 26.24 1.39
CA PRO A 30 6.79 25.85 0.03
C PRO A 30 7.94 24.85 -0.01
N GLU A 31 8.94 25.00 0.86
CA GLU A 31 10.10 24.10 0.89
C GLU A 31 9.71 22.69 1.35
N PHE A 32 8.76 22.56 2.26
CA PHE A 32 8.24 21.25 2.66
C PHE A 32 7.39 20.64 1.56
N SER A 33 6.56 21.43 0.88
CA SER A 33 5.78 20.93 -0.26
C SER A 33 6.69 20.40 -1.37
N HIS A 34 7.81 21.07 -1.63
CA HIS A 34 8.79 20.64 -2.62
C HIS A 34 9.48 19.33 -2.19
N ALA A 35 10.06 19.29 -0.99
CA ALA A 35 10.75 18.12 -0.47
C ALA A 35 9.83 16.88 -0.39
N ILE A 36 8.57 17.07 0.02
CA ILE A 36 7.56 15.99 0.03
C ILE A 36 7.28 15.51 -1.39
N ASN A 37 7.10 16.40 -2.37
CA ASN A 37 6.86 16.00 -3.76
C ASN A 37 8.03 15.22 -4.38
N GLU A 38 9.26 15.60 -4.08
CA GLU A 38 10.45 14.85 -4.52
C GLU A 38 10.44 13.44 -3.92
N PHE A 39 10.24 13.32 -2.60
CA PHE A 39 10.14 12.03 -1.93
C PHE A 39 9.00 11.15 -2.47
N LEU A 40 7.81 11.72 -2.70
CA LEU A 40 6.64 10.99 -3.22
C LEU A 40 6.88 10.39 -4.61
N THR A 41 7.84 10.93 -5.38
CA THR A 41 8.19 10.36 -6.69
C THR A 41 8.81 8.98 -6.55
N GLU A 42 9.69 8.79 -5.56
CA GLU A 42 10.32 7.51 -5.25
C GLU A 42 9.35 6.60 -4.49
N GLU A 43 8.67 7.13 -3.46
CA GLU A 43 7.74 6.38 -2.62
C GLU A 43 6.62 5.71 -3.46
N LYS A 44 6.17 6.37 -4.53
CA LYS A 44 5.14 5.80 -5.42
C LYS A 44 5.57 4.47 -6.03
N LEU A 45 6.83 4.34 -6.44
CA LEU A 45 7.37 3.10 -7.00
C LEU A 45 7.47 2.03 -5.91
N ASP A 46 7.92 2.42 -4.72
CA ASP A 46 8.05 1.50 -3.58
C ASP A 46 6.69 0.97 -3.12
N ILE A 47 5.66 1.82 -3.05
CA ILE A 47 4.29 1.42 -2.74
C ILE A 47 3.75 0.44 -3.80
N GLN A 48 4.03 0.68 -5.08
CA GLN A 48 3.61 -0.23 -6.15
C GLN A 48 4.30 -1.59 -6.04
N HIS A 49 5.61 -1.62 -5.79
CA HIS A 49 6.36 -2.85 -5.56
C HIS A 49 5.87 -3.59 -4.32
N TYR A 50 5.63 -2.88 -3.22
CA TYR A 50 5.11 -3.46 -1.99
C TYR A 50 3.71 -4.05 -2.19
N ALA A 51 2.82 -3.35 -2.89
CA ALA A 51 1.49 -3.88 -3.20
C ALA A 51 1.55 -5.16 -4.05
N ALA A 52 2.45 -5.22 -5.04
CA ALA A 52 2.66 -6.41 -5.85
C ALA A 52 3.17 -7.59 -4.98
N GLN A 53 4.20 -7.36 -4.17
CA GLN A 53 4.74 -8.38 -3.24
C GLN A 53 3.67 -8.85 -2.24
N ALA A 54 2.91 -7.92 -1.66
CA ALA A 54 1.81 -8.24 -0.75
C ALA A 54 0.73 -9.11 -1.42
N THR A 55 0.47 -8.88 -2.71
CA THR A 55 -0.50 -9.67 -3.50
C THR A 55 0.00 -11.10 -3.72
N GLU A 56 1.31 -11.30 -3.94
CA GLU A 56 1.92 -12.63 -4.06
C GLU A 56 1.80 -13.48 -2.78
N HIS A 57 1.62 -12.82 -1.63
CA HIS A 57 1.45 -13.48 -0.33
C HIS A 57 -0.01 -13.81 0.02
N LEU A 58 -0.97 -13.53 -0.86
CA LEU A 58 -2.37 -13.86 -0.60
C LEU A 58 -2.61 -15.38 -0.57
N PRO A 59 -3.48 -15.88 0.34
CA PRO A 59 -3.75 -17.32 0.49
C PRO A 59 -4.64 -17.90 -0.62
N PHE A 60 -4.87 -17.16 -1.71
CA PHE A 60 -5.78 -17.56 -2.79
C PHE A 60 -5.03 -18.29 -3.91
N LYS A 61 -5.67 -19.30 -4.51
CA LYS A 61 -5.15 -19.95 -5.72
C LYS A 61 -5.45 -19.08 -6.94
N ILE A 62 -4.42 -18.71 -7.70
CA ILE A 62 -4.59 -18.08 -9.02
C ILE A 62 -5.13 -19.16 -9.97
N ASN A 63 -6.44 -19.18 -10.21
CA ASN A 63 -7.03 -20.03 -11.24
C ASN A 63 -6.84 -19.35 -12.60
N THR A 64 -5.72 -19.60 -13.26
CA THR A 64 -5.53 -19.23 -14.66
C THR A 64 -6.45 -20.12 -15.50
N THR A 65 -7.57 -19.57 -15.95
CA THR A 65 -8.43 -20.23 -16.95
C THR A 65 -7.76 -20.03 -18.31
N ILE A 66 -7.38 -21.13 -18.96
CA ILE A 66 -6.78 -21.17 -20.31
C ILE A 66 -7.89 -21.00 -21.35
#